data_AF-A0A7S2S0D0-F1
#
_entry.id   AF-A0A7S2S0D0-F1
#
_cell.length_a   1.000
_cell.length_b   1.000
_cell.length_c   1.000
_cell.angle_alpha   90.00
_cell.angle_beta   90.00
_cell.angle_gamma   90.00
#
_symmetry.space_group_name_H-M   'P 1'
#
loop_
_entity.id
_entity.type
_entity.pdbx_description
1 polymer ?
#
loop_
_entity_poly.entity_id
_entity_poly.type
_entity_poly.pdbx_seq_one_letter_code
_entity_poly.pdbx_strand_id
1 'polypeptide(L)'
;MAHIATTTSKRIITPPKNPPFLKKLKRRLSVYYLAFRLFLSVKLTQRQETKLRKLLHLDKSDDDHPAIQTLWSTTNQSNANRLLHTIQHLEGFWIKVGQYLSSRADILPPEYLETLVVLQDR
;
A
#
# COMPACT_ATOMS: atom_id res chain seq x y z
N MET A 1 -27.67 -63.01 16.35
CA MET A 1 -26.30 -62.62 15.94
C MET A 1 -26.33 -61.20 15.40
N ALA A 2 -25.23 -60.46 15.61
CA ALA A 2 -24.88 -59.13 15.12
C ALA A 2 -25.44 -57.90 15.89
N HIS A 3 -24.74 -57.53 16.97
CA HIS A 3 -24.69 -56.15 17.47
C HIS A 3 -23.77 -55.32 16.57
N ILE A 4 -24.29 -54.25 15.96
CA ILE A 4 -23.48 -53.28 15.20
C ILE A 4 -23.04 -52.18 16.17
N ALA A 5 -21.76 -52.17 16.54
CA ALA A 5 -21.17 -51.11 17.33
C ALA A 5 -20.88 -49.87 16.46
N THR A 6 -21.62 -48.79 16.69
CA THR A 6 -21.32 -47.46 16.13
C THR A 6 -20.15 -46.83 16.86
N THR A 7 -18.95 -46.92 16.28
CA THR A 7 -17.74 -46.24 16.77
C THR A 7 -17.74 -44.77 16.33
N THR A 8 -18.19 -43.89 17.21
CA THR A 8 -18.07 -42.43 17.07
C THR A 8 -16.63 -41.99 17.28
N SER A 9 -15.87 -41.82 16.19
CA SER A 9 -14.51 -41.24 16.23
C SER A 9 -14.57 -39.74 16.55
N LYS A 10 -14.21 -39.37 17.79
CA LYS A 10 -14.06 -37.97 18.22
C LYS A 10 -12.93 -37.32 17.42
N ARG A 11 -13.27 -36.52 16.41
CA ARG A 11 -12.32 -35.68 15.69
C ARG A 11 -11.82 -34.58 16.64
N ILE A 12 -10.57 -34.68 17.11
CA ILE A 12 -9.95 -33.68 17.99
C ILE A 12 -9.70 -32.43 17.14
N ILE A 13 -10.57 -31.42 17.29
CA ILE A 13 -10.36 -30.10 16.69
C ILE A 13 -9.37 -29.36 17.59
N THR A 14 -8.08 -29.41 17.25
CA THR A 14 -7.12 -28.52 17.92
C THR A 14 -7.39 -27.08 17.46
N PRO A 15 -7.43 -26.11 18.38
CA PRO A 15 -7.65 -24.73 18.00
C PRO A 15 -6.51 -24.27 17.08
N PRO A 16 -6.81 -23.48 16.03
CA PRO A 16 -5.79 -23.02 15.11
C PRO A 16 -4.71 -22.26 15.88
N LYS A 17 -3.45 -22.67 15.69
CA LYS A 17 -2.30 -22.09 16.38
C LYS A 17 -2.23 -20.60 16.05
N ASN A 18 -2.51 -19.76 17.04
CA ASN A 18 -2.41 -18.31 16.89
C ASN A 18 -0.98 -17.94 16.46
N PRO A 19 -0.81 -17.10 15.42
CA PRO A 19 0.52 -16.67 15.04
C PRO A 19 1.15 -15.87 16.20
N PRO A 20 2.45 -16.08 16.49
CA PRO A 20 3.11 -15.44 17.61
C PRO A 20 3.00 -13.92 17.55
N PHE A 21 2.91 -13.28 18.71
CA PHE A 21 2.74 -11.84 18.87
C PHE A 21 3.70 -11.03 17.99
N LEU A 22 4.97 -11.45 17.90
CA LEU A 22 6.00 -10.81 17.08
C LEU A 22 5.63 -10.74 15.60
N LYS A 23 4.96 -11.76 15.05
CA LYS A 23 4.49 -11.74 13.65
C LYS A 23 3.41 -10.66 13.45
N LYS A 24 2.50 -10.50 14.41
CA LYS A 24 1.47 -9.45 14.38
C LYS A 24 2.10 -8.06 14.52
N LEU A 25 3.08 -7.90 15.42
CA LEU A 25 3.81 -6.65 15.60
C LEU A 25 4.62 -6.25 14.35
N LYS A 26 5.34 -7.20 13.74
CA LYS A 26 6.09 -6.98 12.49
C LYS A 26 5.20 -6.43 11.37
N ARG A 27 4.00 -7.00 11.19
CA ARG A 27 3.01 -6.51 10.21
C ARG A 27 2.60 -5.07 10.49
N ARG A 28 2.32 -4.71 11.75
CA ARG A 28 1.96 -3.34 12.14
C ARG A 28 3.11 -2.35 11.88
N LEU A 29 4.33 -2.71 12.26
CA LEU A 29 5.51 -1.88 12.02
C LEU A 29 5.75 -1.64 10.54
N SER A 30 5.47 -2.62 9.68
CA SER A 30 5.60 -2.47 8.21
C SER A 30 4.67 -1.38 7.67
N VAL A 31 3.44 -1.27 8.19
CA VAL A 31 2.48 -0.23 7.81
C VAL A 31 2.97 1.16 8.24
N TYR A 32 3.38 1.31 9.50
CA TYR A 32 3.89 2.59 9.99
C TYR A 32 5.17 3.02 9.27
N TYR A 33 6.04 2.07 8.97
CA TYR A 33 7.26 2.31 8.21
C TYR A 33 6.97 2.79 6.78
N LEU A 34 6.01 2.15 6.10
CA LEU A 34 5.57 2.60 4.79
C LEU A 34 5.02 4.02 4.86
N ALA A 35 4.08 4.28 5.78
CA ALA A 35 3.49 5.61 5.95
C ALA A 35 4.55 6.68 6.20
N PHE A 36 5.53 6.38 7.07
CA PHE A 36 6.67 7.24 7.33
C PHE A 36 7.50 7.50 6.06
N ARG A 37 7.84 6.45 5.30
CA ARG A 37 8.61 6.61 4.04
C ARG A 37 7.86 7.42 2.99
N LEU A 38 6.56 7.20 2.83
CA LEU A 38 5.73 7.97 1.90
C LEU A 38 5.70 9.45 2.32
N PHE A 39 5.48 9.72 3.61
CA PHE A 39 5.50 11.07 4.15
C PHE A 39 6.84 11.77 3.93
N LEU A 40 7.97 11.10 4.23
CA LEU A 40 9.29 11.69 3.98
C LEU A 40 9.51 11.95 2.50
N SER A 41 9.12 11.03 1.62
CA SER A 41 9.25 11.22 0.17
C SER A 41 8.54 12.48 -0.27
N VAL A 42 7.27 12.67 0.10
CA VAL A 42 6.50 13.86 -0.24
C VAL A 42 7.14 15.13 0.33
N LYS A 43 7.57 15.09 1.60
CA LYS A 43 8.27 16.22 2.24
C LYS A 43 9.58 16.59 1.54
N LEU A 44 10.33 15.62 1.07
CA LEU A 44 11.57 15.85 0.32
C LEU A 44 11.28 16.41 -1.07
N THR A 45 10.26 15.89 -1.76
CA THR A 45 9.82 16.40 -3.07
C THR A 45 9.35 17.84 -2.98
N GLN A 46 8.59 18.23 -1.95
CA GLN A 46 8.22 19.63 -1.70
C GLN A 46 9.45 20.54 -1.55
N ARG A 47 10.47 20.08 -0.81
CA ARG A 47 11.73 20.83 -0.67
C ARG A 47 12.48 20.93 -2.00
N GLN A 48 12.47 19.88 -2.82
CA GLN A 48 13.09 19.89 -4.15
C GLN A 48 12.36 20.84 -5.10
N GLU A 49 11.03 20.79 -5.10
CA GLU A 49 10.18 21.67 -5.89
C GLU A 49 10.43 23.14 -5.56
N THR A 50 10.45 23.53 -4.29
CA THR A 50 10.74 24.93 -3.91
C THR A 50 12.13 25.40 -4.35
N LYS A 51 13.12 24.51 -4.40
CA LYS A 51 14.44 24.84 -4.94
C LYS A 51 14.41 24.96 -6.47
N LEU A 52 13.69 24.06 -7.13
CA LEU A 52 13.57 24.01 -8.57
C LEU A 52 12.82 25.23 -9.11
N ARG A 53 11.70 25.62 -8.48
CA ARG A 53 10.97 26.85 -8.81
C ARG A 53 11.84 28.09 -8.70
N LYS A 54 12.65 28.20 -7.63
CA LYS A 54 13.60 29.31 -7.46
C LYS A 54 14.67 29.33 -8.55
N LEU A 55 15.21 28.17 -8.93
CA LEU A 55 16.24 28.06 -9.96
C LEU A 55 15.70 28.45 -11.35
N LEU A 56 14.46 28.08 -11.64
CA LEU A 56 13.80 28.31 -12.91
C LEU A 56 13.02 29.64 -12.95
N HIS A 57 13.05 30.44 -11.88
CA HIS A 57 12.27 31.67 -11.72
C HIS A 57 10.77 31.50 -11.99
N LEU A 58 10.21 30.37 -11.57
CA LEU A 58 8.79 30.04 -11.74
C LEU A 58 7.95 30.64 -10.62
N ASP A 59 6.78 31.16 -10.97
CA ASP A 59 5.79 31.61 -10.01
C ASP A 59 4.93 30.42 -9.52
N LYS A 60 4.07 30.65 -8.52
CA LYS A 60 3.08 29.67 -8.08
C LYS A 60 2.03 29.35 -9.17
N SER A 61 1.80 30.26 -10.10
CA SER A 61 0.88 30.02 -11.22
C SER A 61 1.40 28.99 -12.24
N ASP A 62 2.71 28.70 -12.26
CA ASP A 62 3.35 27.78 -13.19
C ASP A 62 3.36 26.32 -12.69
N ASP A 63 2.24 25.83 -12.16
CA ASP A 63 2.11 24.46 -11.66
C ASP A 63 2.26 23.41 -12.79
N ASP A 64 1.92 23.80 -14.02
CA ASP A 64 2.00 22.94 -15.20
C ASP A 64 3.39 22.86 -15.83
N HIS A 65 4.41 23.46 -15.20
CA HIS A 65 5.76 23.40 -15.73
C HIS A 65 6.26 21.94 -15.81
N PRO A 66 6.75 21.47 -16.97
CA PRO A 66 7.04 20.05 -17.21
C PRO A 66 8.06 19.47 -16.22
N ALA A 67 9.02 20.27 -15.77
CA ALA A 67 9.99 19.84 -14.76
C ALA A 67 9.36 19.54 -13.39
N ILE A 68 8.33 20.30 -13.00
CA ILE A 68 7.61 20.13 -11.73
C ILE A 68 6.69 18.92 -11.83
N GLN A 69 5.94 18.81 -12.94
CA GLN A 69 5.11 17.64 -13.22
C GLN A 69 5.93 16.35 -13.22
N THR A 70 7.09 16.33 -13.89
CA THR A 70 7.98 15.15 -13.95
C THR A 70 8.52 14.78 -12.56
N LEU A 71 8.90 15.77 -11.76
CA LEU A 71 9.38 15.56 -10.38
C LEU A 71 8.30 14.89 -9.51
N TRP A 72 7.08 15.41 -9.56
CA TRP A 72 5.96 14.88 -8.81
C TRP A 72 5.51 13.52 -9.33
N SER A 73 5.41 13.33 -10.64
CA SER A 73 5.02 12.07 -11.25
C SER A 73 6.02 10.95 -10.90
N THR A 74 7.33 11.22 -11.01
CA THR A 74 8.38 10.26 -10.61
C THR A 74 8.29 9.89 -9.12
N THR A 75 8.02 10.87 -8.26
CA THR A 75 7.83 10.66 -6.81
C THR A 75 6.61 9.79 -6.55
N ASN A 76 5.46 10.13 -7.16
CA ASN A 76 4.20 9.43 -7.00
C ASN A 76 4.30 7.99 -7.50
N GLN A 77 4.90 7.77 -8.67
CA GLN A 77 5.14 6.44 -9.21
C GLN A 77 6.00 5.58 -8.28
N SER A 78 7.10 6.15 -7.77
CA SER A 78 7.97 5.45 -6.81
C SER A 78 7.23 5.06 -5.53
N ASN A 79 6.35 5.94 -5.06
CA ASN A 79 5.56 5.75 -3.85
C ASN A 79 4.41 4.76 -4.06
N ALA A 80 3.74 4.81 -5.21
CA ALA A 80 2.73 3.85 -5.63
C ALA A 80 3.30 2.43 -5.67
N ASN A 81 4.49 2.26 -6.26
CA ASN A 81 5.19 0.97 -6.30
C ASN A 81 5.51 0.44 -4.89
N ARG A 82 5.99 1.31 -3.98
CA ARG A 82 6.26 0.94 -2.56
C ARG A 82 4.99 0.52 -1.83
N LEU A 83 3.90 1.25 -2.06
CA LEU A 83 2.58 0.94 -1.50
C LEU A 83 2.08 -0.42 -2.02
N LEU A 84 2.11 -0.65 -3.32
CA LEU A 84 1.71 -1.92 -3.95
C LEU A 84 2.48 -3.10 -3.36
N HIS A 85 3.81 -3.02 -3.34
CA HIS A 85 4.67 -4.08 -2.79
C HIS A 85 4.35 -4.37 -1.32
N THR A 86 4.07 -3.33 -0.52
CA THR A 86 3.72 -3.51 0.90
C THR A 86 2.33 -4.12 1.06
N ILE A 87 1.36 -3.71 0.24
CA ILE A 87 0.02 -4.28 0.22
C ILE A 87 0.08 -5.78 -0.12
N GLN A 88 0.82 -6.14 -1.18
CA GLN A 88 1.05 -7.53 -1.57
C GLN A 88 1.76 -8.32 -0.47
N HIS A 89 2.74 -7.74 0.20
CA HIS A 89 3.44 -8.41 1.31
C HIS A 89 2.53 -8.64 2.54
N LEU A 90 1.63 -7.70 2.83
CA LEU A 90 0.74 -7.80 3.97
C LEU A 90 -0.47 -8.71 3.69
N GLU A 91 -0.89 -8.82 2.43
CA GLU A 91 -2.00 -9.67 1.97
C GLU A 91 -3.35 -9.38 2.71
N GLY A 92 -4.37 -10.16 2.34
CA GLY A 92 -5.66 -10.19 3.03
C GLY A 92 -6.36 -8.83 3.04
N PHE A 93 -6.59 -8.27 4.23
CA PHE A 93 -7.24 -6.97 4.40
C PHE A 93 -6.56 -5.84 3.59
N TRP A 94 -5.23 -5.85 3.50
CA TRP A 94 -4.51 -4.79 2.79
C TRP A 94 -4.71 -4.83 1.28
N ILE A 95 -5.00 -6.01 0.70
CA ILE A 95 -5.39 -6.13 -0.71
C ILE A 95 -6.69 -5.38 -0.95
N LYS A 96 -7.70 -5.55 -0.07
CA LYS A 96 -8.98 -4.83 -0.16
C LYS A 96 -8.83 -3.33 -0.02
N VAL A 97 -7.93 -2.88 0.86
CA VAL A 97 -7.58 -1.45 0.97
C VAL A 97 -6.99 -0.95 -0.35
N GLY A 98 -6.06 -1.70 -0.95
CA GLY A 98 -5.50 -1.36 -2.26
C GLY A 98 -6.54 -1.30 -3.38
N GLN A 99 -7.46 -2.26 -3.43
CA GLN A 99 -8.60 -2.26 -4.35
C GLN A 99 -9.47 -1.01 -4.15
N TYR A 100 -9.86 -0.70 -2.92
CA TYR A 100 -10.62 0.51 -2.62
C TYR A 100 -9.86 1.77 -3.07
N LEU A 101 -8.58 1.90 -2.73
CA LEU A 101 -7.75 3.05 -3.13
C LEU A 101 -7.65 3.21 -4.65
N SER A 102 -7.47 2.11 -5.39
CA SER A 102 -7.42 2.15 -6.86
C SER A 102 -8.73 2.59 -7.53
N SER A 103 -9.85 2.59 -6.80
CA SER A 103 -11.14 3.11 -7.27
C SER A 103 -11.36 4.60 -6.96
N ARG A 104 -10.48 5.24 -6.17
CA ARG A 104 -10.62 6.63 -5.69
C ARG A 104 -9.75 7.61 -6.46
N ALA A 105 -10.11 7.82 -7.73
CA ALA A 105 -9.42 8.77 -8.60
C ALA A 105 -9.49 10.23 -8.12
N ASP A 106 -10.43 10.54 -7.24
CA ASP A 106 -10.61 11.86 -6.64
C ASP A 106 -9.62 12.16 -5.50
N ILE A 107 -8.93 11.14 -4.97
CA ILE A 107 -8.06 11.26 -3.78
C ILE A 107 -6.59 11.10 -4.15
N LEU A 108 -6.29 10.22 -5.11
CA LEU A 108 -4.92 9.81 -5.39
C LEU A 108 -4.41 10.35 -6.72
N PRO A 109 -3.10 10.66 -6.81
CA PRO A 109 -2.46 10.92 -8.09
C PRO A 109 -2.63 9.73 -9.05
N PRO A 110 -2.67 9.99 -10.37
CA PRO A 110 -2.95 8.96 -11.38
C PRO A 110 -1.99 7.76 -11.30
N GLU A 111 -0.72 8.00 -10.94
CA GLU A 111 0.30 6.95 -10.82
C GLU A 111 -0.10 5.86 -9.81
N TYR A 112 -0.81 6.23 -8.74
CA TYR A 112 -1.30 5.26 -7.77
C TYR A 112 -2.43 4.41 -8.33
N LEU A 113 -3.34 4.99 -9.11
CA LEU A 113 -4.45 4.26 -9.72
C LEU A 113 -3.91 3.25 -10.72
N GLU A 114 -3.03 3.69 -11.62
CA GLU A 114 -2.38 2.85 -12.64
C GLU A 114 -1.59 1.71 -12.01
N THR A 115 -0.88 1.99 -10.91
CA THR A 115 -0.07 0.96 -10.23
C THR A 115 -0.94 -0.03 -9.45
N LEU A 116 -1.97 0.46 -8.73
CA LEU A 116 -2.79 -0.37 -7.86
C LEU A 116 -3.89 -1.14 -8.60
N VAL A 117 -4.17 -0.81 -9.88
CA VAL A 117 -5.18 -1.52 -10.69
C VAL A 117 -4.91 -3.03 -10.78
N VAL A 118 -3.64 -3.45 -10.66
CA VAL A 118 -3.26 -4.87 -10.64
C VAL A 118 -3.85 -5.66 -9.46
N LEU A 119 -4.32 -4.96 -8.42
CA LEU A 119 -4.98 -5.58 -7.27
C LEU A 119 -6.47 -5.85 -7.51
N GLN A 120 -7.05 -5.26 -8.56
CA GLN A 120 -8.43 -5.55 -8.95
C GLN A 120 -8.51 -6.96 -9.54
N ASP A 121 -9.59 -7.66 -9.20
CA ASP A 121 -9.95 -8.88 -9.90
C ASP A 121 -10.36 -8.47 -11.32
N ARG A 122 -9.62 -8.94 -12.33
CA ARG A 122 -10.00 -8.74 -13.74
C ARG A 122 -11.28 -9.47 -14.08
#